data_AF-A0A961TAP8-F1
#
_entry.id   AF-A0A961TAP8-F1
#
_cell.length_a   1.000
_cell.length_b   1.000
_cell.length_c   1.000
_cell.angle_alpha   90.00
_cell.angle_beta   90.00
_cell.angle_gamma   90.00
#
_symmetry.space_group_name_H-M   'P 1'
#
loop_
_entity.id
_entity.type
_entity.pdbx_description
1 polymer ?
#
loop_
_entity_poly.entity_id
_entity_poly.type
_entity_poly.pdbx_seq_one_letter_code
_entity_poly.pdbx_strand_id
1 'polypeptide(L)'
;LLLSSTRALWPVIILFPLVFMAVPAGGVVRSPKRDSVLAIIAALVLATIVVAGVGRDRIGEAISDIAAAGNGEMMTPVGKRLVVWRTAIDAIPEHPLIGFGPDSPALVMAERTARFGGQTIFFSHFHNFVLTEMIRAGALGTICLLAVLLLPLSALRHLNADETAGLAGRALICTLMAFGLGGSTNILFDHDIMDSLFTVAIATLIHLAVPGRRELPK
;
A
#
# COMPACT_ATOMS: atom_id res chain seq x y z
N LEU A 1 -15.60 0.05 2.97
CA LEU A 1 -14.23 -0.46 3.19
C LEU A 1 -14.15 -1.99 3.06
N LEU A 2 -14.90 -2.79 3.85
CA LEU A 2 -15.00 -4.25 3.63
C LEU A 2 -15.97 -4.65 2.49
N LEU A 3 -16.84 -3.73 2.08
CA LEU A 3 -17.81 -3.91 0.99
C LEU A 3 -17.43 -3.18 -0.31
N SER A 4 -16.35 -2.38 -0.29
CA SER A 4 -15.79 -1.74 -1.49
C SER A 4 -14.69 -2.63 -2.05
N SER A 5 -14.52 -2.63 -3.37
CA SER A 5 -13.67 -3.45 -4.24
C SER A 5 -12.15 -3.48 -3.94
N THR A 6 -11.73 -3.18 -2.71
CA THR A 6 -10.35 -3.09 -2.23
C THR A 6 -9.79 -4.48 -1.88
N ARG A 7 -9.76 -5.36 -2.89
CA ARG A 7 -9.03 -6.64 -2.89
C ARG A 7 -7.56 -6.45 -2.44
N ALA A 8 -7.02 -5.25 -2.72
CA ALA A 8 -5.70 -4.73 -2.35
C ALA A 8 -5.37 -4.73 -0.83
N LEU A 9 -6.37 -4.64 0.06
CA LEU A 9 -6.13 -4.54 1.50
C LEU A 9 -6.08 -5.89 2.21
N TRP A 10 -6.40 -6.99 1.54
CA TRP A 10 -6.42 -8.32 2.16
C TRP A 10 -5.03 -8.80 2.59
N PRO A 11 -3.97 -8.65 1.77
CA PRO A 11 -2.62 -8.93 2.23
C PRO A 11 -2.25 -8.09 3.45
N VAL A 12 -2.68 -6.82 3.50
CA VAL A 12 -2.44 -5.95 4.67
C VAL A 12 -3.15 -6.53 5.90
N ILE A 13 -4.42 -6.91 5.80
CA ILE A 13 -5.18 -7.46 6.94
C ILE A 13 -4.57 -8.78 7.47
N ILE A 14 -4.04 -9.64 6.59
CA ILE A 14 -3.42 -10.91 6.97
C ILE A 14 -2.00 -10.70 7.53
N LEU A 15 -1.21 -9.84 6.89
CA LEU A 15 0.19 -9.61 7.26
C LEU A 15 0.32 -8.71 8.49
N PHE A 16 -0.64 -7.82 8.74
CA PHE A 16 -0.58 -6.85 9.83
C PHE A 16 -0.43 -7.53 11.20
N PRO A 17 -1.24 -8.53 11.61
CA PRO A 17 -1.04 -9.23 12.88
C PRO A 17 0.30 -9.95 12.96
N LEU A 18 0.74 -10.57 11.86
CA LEU A 18 1.99 -11.32 11.81
C LEU A 18 3.20 -10.40 12.02
N VAL A 19 3.23 -9.28 11.30
CA VAL A 19 4.30 -8.28 11.40
C VAL A 19 4.28 -7.59 12.75
N PHE A 20 3.09 -7.27 13.26
CA PHE A 20 2.92 -6.70 14.59
C PHE A 20 3.45 -7.62 15.71
N MET A 21 3.31 -8.94 15.56
CA MET A 21 3.86 -9.92 16.51
C MET A 21 5.36 -10.23 16.28
N ALA A 22 5.85 -10.15 15.05
CA ALA A 22 7.22 -10.49 14.68
C ALA A 22 8.22 -9.38 15.05
N VAL A 23 7.82 -8.11 15.00
CA VAL A 23 8.71 -6.98 15.31
C VAL A 23 8.90 -6.87 16.84
N PRO A 24 10.13 -7.02 17.34
CA PRO A 24 10.42 -6.87 18.77
C PRO A 24 10.10 -5.44 19.20
N ALA A 25 9.14 -5.28 20.12
CA ALA A 25 8.95 -4.02 20.80
C ALA A 25 10.09 -3.87 21.81
N GLY A 26 11.12 -3.10 21.45
CA GLY A 26 12.29 -2.88 22.30
C GLY A 26 11.87 -2.56 23.74
N GLY A 27 12.39 -3.31 24.72
CA GLY A 27 12.09 -3.12 26.14
C GLY A 27 10.76 -3.68 26.63
N VAL A 28 9.89 -4.19 25.76
CA VAL A 28 8.63 -4.81 26.18
C VAL A 28 8.86 -6.26 26.56
N VAL A 29 8.75 -6.55 27.86
CA VAL A 29 8.62 -7.94 28.32
C VAL A 29 7.41 -8.55 27.63
N ARG A 30 7.62 -9.60 26.83
CA ARG A 30 6.54 -10.38 26.24
C ARG A 30 5.60 -10.83 27.35
N SER A 31 4.40 -10.28 27.36
CA SER A 31 3.34 -10.65 28.27
C SER A 31 2.51 -11.71 27.55
N PRO A 32 2.57 -12.99 27.97
CA PRO A 32 1.84 -14.05 27.28
C PRO A 32 0.34 -13.78 27.23
N LYS A 33 -0.21 -13.05 28.22
CA LYS A 33 -1.61 -12.59 28.23
C LYS A 33 -1.91 -11.55 27.15
N ARG A 34 -1.09 -10.50 27.01
CA ARG A 34 -1.30 -9.45 25.99
C ARG A 34 -1.15 -10.01 24.58
N ASP A 35 -0.11 -10.80 24.37
CA ASP A 35 0.15 -11.40 23.06
C ASP A 35 -0.94 -12.42 22.69
N SER A 36 -1.50 -13.13 23.69
CA SER A 36 -2.67 -13.99 23.51
C SER A 36 -3.95 -13.21 23.17
N VAL A 37 -4.21 -12.07 23.80
CA VAL A 37 -5.38 -11.22 23.45
C VAL A 37 -5.27 -10.69 22.02
N LEU A 38 -4.09 -10.22 21.60
CA LEU A 38 -3.86 -9.76 20.24
C LEU A 38 -3.98 -10.91 19.22
N ALA A 39 -3.46 -12.10 19.55
CA ALA A 39 -3.63 -13.29 18.73
C ALA A 39 -5.10 -13.71 18.60
N ILE A 40 -5.87 -13.61 19.68
CA ILE A 40 -7.32 -13.89 19.68
C ILE A 40 -8.07 -12.86 18.82
N ILE A 41 -7.76 -11.56 18.95
CA ILE A 41 -8.38 -10.53 18.10
C ILE A 41 -8.05 -10.78 16.63
N ALA A 42 -6.78 -11.06 16.31
CA ALA A 42 -6.36 -11.39 14.95
C ALA A 42 -7.07 -12.65 14.43
N ALA A 43 -7.19 -13.69 15.26
CA ALA A 43 -7.90 -14.92 14.92
C ALA A 43 -9.40 -14.68 14.72
N LEU A 44 -10.03 -13.83 15.51
CA LEU A 44 -11.45 -13.45 15.35
C LEU A 44 -11.67 -12.62 14.09
N VAL A 45 -10.79 -11.68 13.77
CA VAL A 45 -10.84 -10.93 12.51
C VAL A 45 -10.69 -11.89 11.33
N LEU A 46 -9.72 -12.80 11.38
CA LEU A 46 -9.52 -13.81 10.35
C LEU A 46 -10.72 -14.76 10.23
N ALA A 47 -11.25 -15.25 11.36
CA ALA A 47 -12.44 -16.10 11.40
C ALA A 47 -13.67 -15.39 10.83
N THR A 48 -13.85 -14.10 11.12
CA THR A 48 -14.94 -13.30 10.55
C THR A 48 -14.83 -13.19 9.03
N ILE A 49 -13.61 -12.98 8.50
CA ILE A 49 -13.35 -12.95 7.05
C ILE A 49 -13.68 -14.30 6.40
N VAL A 50 -13.35 -15.40 7.06
CA VAL A 50 -13.62 -16.77 6.57
C VAL A 50 -15.11 -17.13 6.66
N VAL A 51 -15.76 -16.85 7.79
CA VAL A 51 -17.17 -17.21 8.08
C VAL A 51 -18.14 -16.35 7.27
N ALA A 52 -17.83 -15.07 7.04
CA ALA A 52 -18.69 -14.20 6.24
C ALA A 52 -18.77 -14.60 4.75
N GLY A 53 -18.11 -15.67 4.31
CA GLY A 53 -18.12 -16.16 2.93
C GLY A 53 -17.38 -15.26 1.94
N VAL A 54 -17.02 -14.04 2.36
CA VAL A 54 -16.27 -13.03 1.62
C VAL A 54 -15.01 -13.63 1.00
N GLY A 55 -14.34 -14.58 1.67
CA GLY A 55 -13.20 -15.33 1.13
C GLY A 55 -13.48 -16.14 -0.13
N ARG A 56 -14.48 -17.02 -0.11
CA ARG A 56 -14.64 -18.06 -1.16
C ARG A 56 -15.15 -17.49 -2.47
N ASP A 57 -16.21 -16.69 -2.43
CA ASP A 57 -16.80 -16.12 -3.65
C ASP A 57 -15.84 -15.14 -4.31
N ARG A 58 -15.08 -14.38 -3.52
CA ARG A 58 -14.09 -13.41 -4.04
C ARG A 58 -12.83 -14.07 -4.59
N ILE A 59 -12.36 -15.17 -3.98
CA ILE A 59 -11.26 -15.97 -4.55
C ILE A 59 -11.72 -16.61 -5.86
N GLY A 60 -12.94 -17.15 -5.92
CA GLY A 60 -13.53 -17.69 -7.15
C GLY A 60 -13.62 -16.65 -8.27
N GLU A 61 -14.16 -15.46 -7.97
CA GLU A 61 -14.18 -14.32 -8.90
C GLU A 61 -12.78 -13.93 -9.37
N ALA A 62 -11.79 -13.86 -8.46
CA ALA A 62 -10.42 -13.50 -8.82
C ALA A 62 -9.75 -14.53 -9.72
N ILE A 63 -9.94 -15.83 -9.42
CA ILE A 63 -9.43 -16.93 -10.27
C ILE A 63 -10.10 -16.88 -11.64
N SER A 64 -11.41 -16.64 -11.69
CA SER A 64 -12.17 -16.50 -12.94
C SER A 64 -11.68 -15.29 -13.76
N ASP A 65 -11.49 -14.13 -13.13
CA ASP A 65 -10.98 -12.91 -13.77
C ASP A 65 -9.57 -13.14 -14.35
N ILE A 66 -8.69 -13.83 -13.61
CA ILE A 66 -7.33 -14.18 -14.05
C ILE A 66 -7.37 -15.16 -15.22
N ALA A 67 -8.20 -16.20 -15.15
CA ALA A 67 -8.35 -17.19 -16.21
C ALA A 67 -8.88 -16.54 -17.51
N ALA A 68 -9.89 -15.69 -17.40
CA ALA A 68 -10.44 -14.93 -18.51
C ALA A 68 -9.37 -14.00 -19.15
N ALA A 69 -8.61 -13.27 -18.32
CA ALA A 69 -7.50 -12.45 -18.81
C ALA A 69 -6.41 -13.27 -19.51
N GLY A 70 -6.09 -14.47 -18.99
CA GLY A 70 -5.17 -15.42 -19.62
C GLY A 70 -5.66 -15.96 -20.97
N ASN A 71 -6.98 -16.04 -21.16
CA ASN A 71 -7.63 -16.43 -22.41
C ASN A 71 -7.82 -15.26 -23.40
N GLY A 72 -7.33 -14.05 -23.06
CA GLY A 72 -7.40 -12.88 -23.92
C GLY A 72 -8.61 -11.97 -23.67
N GLU A 73 -9.46 -12.27 -22.69
CA GLU A 73 -10.58 -11.39 -22.29
C GLU A 73 -10.07 -10.22 -21.44
N MET A 74 -9.61 -9.17 -22.11
CA MET A 74 -8.96 -8.03 -21.45
C MET A 74 -9.91 -7.04 -20.76
N MET A 75 -11.23 -7.21 -20.91
CA MET A 75 -12.22 -6.28 -20.33
C MET A 75 -12.73 -6.69 -18.94
N THR A 76 -12.12 -7.71 -18.34
CA THR A 76 -12.27 -8.03 -16.91
C THR A 76 -11.52 -7.04 -16.02
N PRO A 77 -11.80 -6.95 -14.71
CA PRO A 77 -11.06 -6.08 -13.80
C PRO A 77 -9.54 -6.32 -13.81
N VAL A 78 -9.11 -7.59 -13.88
CA VAL A 78 -7.69 -7.97 -13.97
C VAL A 78 -7.14 -7.66 -15.35
N GLY A 79 -7.85 -8.03 -16.42
CA GLY A 79 -7.45 -7.75 -17.80
C GLY A 79 -7.21 -6.25 -18.04
N LYS A 80 -8.11 -5.38 -17.57
CA LYS A 80 -7.97 -3.93 -17.69
C LYS A 80 -6.70 -3.42 -17.00
N ARG A 81 -6.37 -3.95 -15.81
CA ARG A 81 -5.13 -3.61 -15.10
C ARG A 81 -3.89 -4.02 -15.88
N LEU A 82 -3.88 -5.22 -16.46
CA LEU A 82 -2.77 -5.68 -17.30
C LEU A 82 -2.59 -4.78 -18.54
N VAL A 83 -3.68 -4.38 -19.18
CA VAL A 83 -3.66 -3.45 -20.33
C VAL A 83 -3.08 -2.10 -19.94
N VAL A 84 -3.56 -1.47 -18.86
CA VAL A 84 -3.04 -0.17 -18.45
C VAL A 84 -1.60 -0.27 -17.95
N TRP A 85 -1.21 -1.32 -17.22
CA TRP A 85 0.19 -1.50 -16.79
C TRP A 85 1.14 -1.67 -17.97
N ARG A 86 0.75 -2.46 -18.97
CA ARG A 86 1.51 -2.59 -20.21
C ARG A 86 1.61 -1.24 -20.93
N THR A 87 0.54 -0.46 -20.94
CA THR A 87 0.52 0.89 -21.50
C THR A 87 1.52 1.81 -20.80
N ALA A 88 1.59 1.80 -19.46
CA ALA A 88 2.59 2.57 -18.72
C ALA A 88 4.01 2.11 -19.07
N ILE A 89 4.27 0.80 -19.04
CA ILE A 89 5.60 0.25 -19.32
C ILE A 89 6.08 0.60 -20.74
N ASP A 90 5.18 0.61 -21.72
CA ASP A 90 5.46 1.02 -23.11
C ASP A 90 5.77 2.52 -23.23
N ALA A 91 5.11 3.37 -22.44
CA ALA A 91 5.28 4.84 -22.50
C ALA A 91 6.46 5.37 -21.68
N ILE A 92 6.84 4.71 -20.57
CA ILE A 92 7.93 5.13 -19.68
C ILE A 92 9.25 5.50 -20.41
N PRO A 93 9.71 4.74 -21.43
CA PRO A 93 10.96 5.04 -22.13
C PRO A 93 11.01 6.40 -22.84
N GLU A 94 9.86 7.02 -23.14
CA GLU A 94 9.80 8.33 -23.83
C GLU A 94 10.24 9.48 -22.91
N HIS A 95 9.83 9.43 -21.64
CA HIS A 95 10.12 10.46 -20.63
C HIS A 95 10.56 9.86 -19.28
N PRO A 96 11.68 9.10 -19.24
CA PRO A 96 12.00 8.24 -18.11
C PRO A 96 12.37 9.00 -16.82
N LEU A 97 12.89 10.22 -16.93
CA LEU A 97 13.39 10.97 -15.77
C LEU A 97 12.35 11.88 -15.12
N ILE A 98 11.58 12.61 -15.94
CA ILE A 98 10.64 13.66 -15.50
C ILE A 98 9.18 13.34 -15.78
N GLY A 99 8.89 12.26 -16.49
CA GLY A 99 7.53 11.87 -16.87
C GLY A 99 6.88 12.83 -17.87
N PHE A 100 5.57 12.66 -18.03
CA PHE A 100 4.72 13.37 -18.98
C PHE A 100 3.94 14.52 -18.31
N GLY A 101 4.06 14.70 -16.99
CA GLY A 101 3.41 15.77 -16.21
C GLY A 101 2.20 15.32 -15.40
N PRO A 102 1.65 16.19 -14.53
CA PRO A 102 0.66 15.85 -13.50
C PRO A 102 -0.61 15.13 -14.01
N ASP A 103 -1.24 15.61 -15.08
CA ASP A 103 -2.51 15.07 -15.61
C ASP A 103 -2.32 13.99 -16.69
N SER A 104 -1.08 13.60 -16.94
CA SER A 104 -0.74 12.66 -18.02
C SER A 104 -1.26 11.23 -17.88
N PRO A 105 -1.46 10.63 -16.67
CA PRO A 105 -1.84 9.22 -16.60
C PRO A 105 -3.13 8.88 -17.34
N ALA A 106 -4.17 9.72 -17.20
CA ALA A 106 -5.45 9.54 -17.89
C ALA A 106 -5.31 9.71 -19.41
N LEU A 107 -4.52 10.69 -19.85
CA LEU A 107 -4.28 10.97 -21.28
C LEU A 107 -3.52 9.83 -21.96
N VAL A 108 -2.44 9.35 -21.34
CA VAL A 108 -1.63 8.23 -21.84
C VAL A 108 -2.48 6.97 -21.97
N MET A 109 -3.35 6.69 -20.98
CA MET A 109 -4.29 5.57 -21.08
C MET A 109 -5.29 5.75 -22.22
N ALA A 110 -5.93 6.94 -22.30
CA ALA A 110 -6.93 7.22 -23.31
C ALA A 110 -6.41 7.07 -24.75
N GLU A 111 -5.15 7.48 -24.98
CA GLU A 111 -4.49 7.40 -26.29
C GLU A 111 -4.09 5.97 -26.65
N ARG A 112 -3.59 5.18 -25.68
CA ARG A 112 -2.77 4.00 -25.99
C ARG A 112 -3.38 2.66 -25.61
N THR A 113 -4.35 2.58 -24.70
CA THR A 113 -4.83 1.27 -24.22
C THR A 113 -5.53 0.46 -25.30
N ALA A 114 -6.16 1.12 -26.29
CA ALA A 114 -6.81 0.43 -27.40
C ALA A 114 -5.83 -0.44 -28.21
N ARG A 115 -4.55 -0.03 -28.30
CA ARG A 115 -3.48 -0.82 -28.95
C ARG A 115 -3.22 -2.15 -28.26
N PHE A 116 -3.42 -2.22 -26.94
CA PHE A 116 -3.08 -3.39 -26.12
C PHE A 116 -4.28 -4.23 -25.70
N GLY A 117 -5.45 -3.60 -25.53
CA GLY A 117 -6.68 -4.24 -25.06
C GLY A 117 -7.84 -4.24 -26.06
N GLY A 118 -7.65 -3.69 -27.26
CA GLY A 118 -8.69 -3.56 -28.29
C GLY A 118 -9.74 -2.49 -28.00
N GLN A 119 -9.71 -1.85 -26.83
CA GLN A 119 -10.63 -0.77 -26.45
C GLN A 119 -9.91 0.26 -25.55
N THR A 120 -10.43 1.49 -25.55
CA THR A 120 -9.96 2.54 -24.66
C THR A 120 -10.44 2.31 -23.23
N ILE A 121 -9.55 2.44 -22.25
CA ILE A 121 -9.85 2.31 -20.82
C ILE A 121 -9.72 3.68 -20.18
N PHE A 122 -10.78 4.11 -19.48
CA PHE A 122 -10.83 5.39 -18.80
C PHE A 122 -10.68 5.18 -17.29
N PHE A 123 -9.46 5.32 -16.79
CA PHE A 123 -9.16 5.46 -15.37
C PHE A 123 -8.43 6.78 -15.12
N SER A 124 -8.47 7.28 -13.90
CA SER A 124 -7.66 8.44 -13.51
C SER A 124 -6.18 8.08 -13.27
N HIS A 125 -5.90 6.81 -12.98
CA HIS A 125 -4.56 6.33 -12.63
C HIS A 125 -4.38 4.84 -13.01
N PHE A 126 -3.13 4.37 -13.02
CA PHE A 126 -2.78 3.01 -13.44
C PHE A 126 -3.09 1.92 -12.41
N HIS A 127 -3.77 2.25 -11.31
CA HIS A 127 -4.02 1.32 -10.19
C HIS A 127 -2.73 0.66 -9.66
N ASN A 128 -1.63 1.39 -9.77
CA ASN A 128 -0.34 1.08 -9.21
C ASN A 128 0.39 2.42 -9.02
N PHE A 129 0.69 2.79 -7.78
CA PHE A 129 1.28 4.10 -7.48
C PHE A 129 2.63 4.33 -8.16
N VAL A 130 3.46 3.29 -8.31
CA VAL A 130 4.76 3.39 -8.97
C VAL A 130 4.60 3.67 -10.45
N LEU A 131 3.76 2.91 -11.16
CA LEU A 131 3.52 3.15 -12.59
C LEU A 131 2.84 4.49 -12.84
N THR A 132 1.93 4.89 -11.96
CA THR A 132 1.28 6.21 -12.04
C THR A 132 2.31 7.32 -11.86
N GLU A 133 3.18 7.24 -10.87
CA GLU A 133 4.19 8.25 -10.62
C GLU A 133 5.30 8.25 -11.67
N MET A 134 5.67 7.09 -12.22
CA MET A 134 6.64 7.01 -13.33
C MET A 134 6.10 7.71 -14.58
N ILE A 135 4.81 7.57 -14.90
CA ILE A 135 4.21 8.32 -16.01
C ILE A 135 4.08 9.80 -15.67
N ARG A 136 3.68 10.14 -14.44
CA ARG A 136 3.43 11.52 -14.02
C ARG A 136 4.70 12.36 -13.90
N ALA A 137 5.70 11.85 -13.19
CA ALA A 137 6.87 12.60 -12.73
C ALA A 137 8.21 11.85 -12.96
N GLY A 138 8.17 10.70 -13.64
CA GLY A 138 9.35 9.93 -14.00
C GLY A 138 10.07 9.31 -12.80
N ALA A 139 11.31 8.87 -13.04
CA ALA A 139 12.14 8.26 -12.02
C ALA A 139 12.41 9.20 -10.83
N LEU A 140 12.57 10.51 -11.07
CA LEU A 140 12.86 11.46 -10.00
C LEU A 140 11.69 11.58 -9.03
N GLY A 141 10.48 11.81 -9.53
CA GLY A 141 9.27 11.86 -8.69
C GLY A 141 9.01 10.53 -7.99
N THR A 142 9.19 9.41 -8.70
CA THR A 142 9.00 8.08 -8.14
C THR A 142 9.98 7.79 -7.01
N ILE A 143 11.26 8.17 -7.14
CA ILE A 143 12.25 8.04 -6.06
C ILE A 143 11.86 8.90 -4.86
N CYS A 144 11.41 10.15 -5.08
CA CYS A 144 10.92 11.00 -4.00
C CYS A 144 9.72 10.38 -3.27
N LEU A 145 8.75 9.84 -4.00
CA LEU A 145 7.59 9.16 -3.43
C LEU A 145 7.99 7.92 -2.62
N LEU A 146 8.89 7.10 -3.15
CA LEU A 146 9.44 5.95 -2.44
C LEU A 146 10.25 6.37 -1.20
N ALA A 147 10.96 7.50 -1.25
CA ALA A 147 11.65 8.05 -0.10
C ALA A 147 10.66 8.51 0.99
N VAL A 148 9.57 9.19 0.63
CA VAL A 148 8.50 9.56 1.58
C VAL A 148 7.92 8.31 2.25
N LEU A 149 7.74 7.22 1.48
CA LEU A 149 7.24 5.96 2.01
C LEU A 149 8.27 5.23 2.90
N LEU A 150 9.56 5.22 2.54
CA LEU A 150 10.54 4.31 3.16
C LEU A 150 11.46 4.99 4.19
N LEU A 151 11.76 6.28 4.05
CA LEU A 151 12.61 7.02 5.00
C LEU A 151 12.12 6.97 6.46
N PRO A 152 10.80 6.96 6.75
CA PRO A 152 10.32 6.80 8.11
C PRO A 152 10.83 5.54 8.82
N LEU A 153 11.18 4.47 8.10
CA LEU A 153 11.78 3.25 8.68
C LEU A 153 13.11 3.53 9.39
N SER A 154 13.83 4.59 9.01
CA SER A 154 15.08 4.98 9.68
C SER A 154 14.86 5.34 11.16
N ALA A 155 13.67 5.83 11.53
CA ALA A 155 13.31 6.13 12.92
C ALA A 155 13.36 4.88 13.82
N LEU A 156 13.19 3.68 13.26
CA LEU A 156 13.26 2.42 14.00
C LEU A 156 14.65 2.14 14.59
N ARG A 157 15.70 2.82 14.09
CA ARG A 157 17.06 2.72 14.64
C ARG A 157 17.23 3.50 15.94
N HIS A 158 16.29 4.38 16.25
CA HIS A 158 16.35 5.30 17.38
C HIS A 158 15.21 5.06 18.38
N LEU A 159 14.62 3.86 18.37
CA LEU A 159 13.53 3.49 19.28
C LEU A 159 14.00 3.54 20.73
N ASN A 160 13.20 4.14 21.59
CA ASN A 160 13.38 3.98 23.03
C ASN A 160 13.08 2.53 23.45
N ALA A 161 13.69 2.12 24.57
CA ALA A 161 13.43 0.83 25.21
C ALA A 161 12.18 0.88 26.12
N ASP A 162 11.13 1.57 25.69
CA ASP A 162 9.85 1.66 26.40
C ASP A 162 8.69 1.10 25.56
N GLU A 163 7.59 0.75 26.24
CA GLU A 163 6.44 0.10 25.60
C GLU A 163 5.75 0.97 24.55
N THR A 164 5.69 2.28 24.79
CA THR A 164 5.05 3.24 23.88
C THR A 164 5.85 3.34 22.58
N ALA A 165 7.17 3.47 22.66
CA ALA A 165 8.04 3.51 21.49
C ALA A 165 8.02 2.20 20.70
N GLY A 166 8.01 1.06 21.37
CA GLY A 166 7.87 -0.25 20.73
C GLY A 166 6.50 -0.45 20.04
N LEU A 167 5.42 0.08 20.61
CA LEU A 167 4.10 0.09 19.97
C LEU A 167 4.07 1.02 18.75
N ALA A 168 4.61 2.23 18.89
CA ALA A 168 4.69 3.22 17.82
C ALA A 168 5.52 2.71 16.64
N GLY A 169 6.66 2.05 16.88
CA GLY A 169 7.48 1.43 15.84
C GLY A 169 6.75 0.32 15.08
N ARG A 170 5.95 -0.51 15.76
CA ARG A 170 5.11 -1.53 15.09
C ARG A 170 4.03 -0.88 14.23
N ALA A 171 3.30 0.07 14.79
CA ALA A 171 2.26 0.80 14.07
C ALA A 171 2.84 1.55 12.86
N LEU A 172 4.07 2.07 12.96
CA LEU A 172 4.80 2.69 11.85
C LEU A 172 5.00 1.70 10.71
N ILE A 173 5.60 0.54 10.97
CA ILE A 173 5.83 -0.51 9.95
C ILE A 173 4.50 -0.92 9.30
N CYS A 174 3.46 -1.14 10.12
CA CYS A 174 2.15 -1.51 9.64
C CYS A 174 1.51 -0.45 8.72
N THR A 175 1.62 0.84 9.09
CA THR A 175 1.15 1.94 8.24
C THR A 175 1.90 1.99 6.91
N LEU A 176 3.23 1.86 6.94
CA LEU A 176 4.04 1.84 5.73
C LEU A 176 3.72 0.64 4.82
N MET A 177 3.48 -0.53 5.41
CA MET A 177 3.04 -1.71 4.66
C MET A 177 1.65 -1.50 4.05
N ALA A 178 0.71 -0.89 4.78
CA ALA A 178 -0.61 -0.61 4.27
C ALA A 178 -0.56 0.32 3.05
N PHE A 179 0.24 1.39 3.14
CA PHE A 179 0.44 2.33 2.03
C PHE A 179 1.22 1.72 0.86
N GLY A 180 2.28 0.95 1.13
CA GLY A 180 3.08 0.30 0.09
C GLY A 180 2.33 -0.80 -0.66
N LEU A 181 1.68 -1.73 0.07
CA LEU A 181 0.95 -2.86 -0.54
C LEU A 181 -0.39 -2.44 -1.13
N GLY A 182 -1.14 -1.60 -0.41
CA GLY A 182 -2.40 -1.08 -0.93
C GLY A 182 -2.17 -0.15 -2.12
N GLY A 183 -1.09 0.61 -2.12
CA GLY A 183 -0.69 1.48 -3.22
C GLY A 183 -0.17 0.68 -4.41
N SER A 184 0.53 -0.44 -4.23
CA SER A 184 1.06 -1.22 -5.37
C SER A 184 -0.03 -1.89 -6.21
N THR A 185 -1.22 -2.04 -5.63
CA THR A 185 -2.39 -2.67 -6.26
C THR A 185 -3.56 -1.70 -6.45
N ASN A 186 -3.36 -0.42 -6.11
CA ASN A 186 -4.29 0.69 -6.32
C ASN A 186 -3.52 2.02 -6.41
N ILE A 187 -4.08 3.13 -5.94
CA ILE A 187 -3.33 4.28 -5.48
C ILE A 187 -3.83 4.63 -4.07
N LEU A 188 -2.93 5.09 -3.22
CA LEU A 188 -3.23 5.54 -1.86
C LEU A 188 -2.75 6.96 -1.67
N PHE A 189 -1.57 7.26 -2.21
CA PHE A 189 -1.13 8.64 -2.41
C PHE A 189 -1.95 9.32 -3.52
N ASP A 190 -1.97 10.66 -3.57
CA ASP A 190 -2.78 11.44 -4.55
C ASP A 190 -4.29 11.47 -4.22
N HIS A 191 -4.65 11.02 -3.03
CA HIS A 191 -5.97 11.21 -2.43
C HIS A 191 -5.80 12.07 -1.18
N ASP A 192 -6.31 13.31 -1.18
CA ASP A 192 -6.10 14.31 -0.12
C ASP A 192 -6.27 13.77 1.31
N ILE A 193 -7.31 12.96 1.52
CA ILE A 193 -7.60 12.35 2.82
C ILE A 193 -6.54 11.32 3.23
N MET A 194 -6.05 10.53 2.28
CA MET A 194 -5.05 9.50 2.53
C MET A 194 -3.66 10.11 2.69
N ASP A 195 -3.33 11.16 1.95
CA ASP A 195 -2.07 11.90 2.08
C ASP A 195 -1.99 12.58 3.46
N SER A 196 -3.09 13.19 3.90
CA SER A 196 -3.20 13.79 5.23
C SER A 196 -3.08 12.73 6.33
N LEU A 197 -3.79 11.60 6.18
CA LEU A 197 -3.74 10.49 7.12
C LEU A 197 -2.32 9.92 7.23
N PHE A 198 -1.64 9.71 6.11
CA PHE A 198 -0.26 9.24 6.07
C PHE A 198 0.66 10.20 6.83
N THR A 199 0.60 11.49 6.47
CA THR A 199 1.49 12.51 7.04
C THR A 199 1.32 12.62 8.56
N VAL A 200 0.08 12.73 9.04
CA VAL A 200 -0.21 12.84 10.47
C VAL A 200 0.16 11.56 11.22
N ALA A 201 -0.15 10.38 10.66
CA ALA A 201 0.17 9.10 11.28
C ALA A 201 1.69 8.93 11.40
N ILE A 202 2.45 9.14 10.33
CA ILE A 202 3.91 8.99 10.34
C ILE A 202 4.57 10.00 11.29
N ALA A 203 4.17 11.27 11.27
CA ALA A 203 4.71 12.28 12.18
C ALA A 203 4.46 11.92 13.65
N THR A 204 3.23 11.52 13.98
CA THR A 204 2.85 11.11 15.35
C THR A 204 3.61 9.87 15.79
N LEU A 205 3.69 8.85 14.93
CA LEU A 205 4.35 7.59 15.26
C LEU A 205 5.85 7.77 15.42
N ILE A 206 6.51 8.57 14.58
CA ILE A 206 7.93 8.91 14.76
C ILE A 206 8.13 9.67 16.08
N HIS A 207 7.27 10.64 16.40
CA HIS A 207 7.37 11.39 17.65
C HIS A 207 7.24 10.50 18.90
N LEU A 208 6.32 9.52 18.87
CA LEU A 208 6.16 8.55 19.96
C LEU A 208 7.28 7.51 20.01
N ALA A 209 7.91 7.22 18.87
CA ALA A 209 8.95 6.21 18.71
C ALA A 209 10.35 6.72 19.12
N VAL A 210 10.65 7.99 18.85
CA VAL A 210 11.97 8.59 19.02
C VAL A 210 11.95 9.55 20.22
N PRO A 211 12.93 9.51 21.13
CA PRO A 211 12.96 10.41 22.28
C PRO A 211 12.98 11.89 21.85
N GLY A 212 12.17 12.71 22.50
CA GLY A 212 12.37 14.16 22.49
C GLY A 212 13.77 14.45 23.03
N ARG A 213 14.53 15.35 22.39
CA ARG A 213 15.83 15.79 22.92
C ARG A 213 15.62 16.17 24.38
N ARG A 214 16.23 15.43 25.32
CA ARG A 214 16.34 15.88 26.71
C ARG A 214 16.93 17.28 26.65
N GLU A 215 16.21 18.26 27.17
CA GLU A 215 16.78 19.59 27.39
C GLU A 215 18.08 19.40 28.18
N LEU A 216 19.19 19.91 27.62
CA LEU A 216 20.45 19.93 28.34
C LEU A 216 20.20 20.67 29.66
N PRO A 217 20.64 20.13 30.82
CA PRO A 217 20.50 20.85 32.07
C PRO A 217 21.18 22.22 31.92
N LYS A 218 20.43 23.28 32.26
CA LYS A 218 20.92 24.66 32.30
C LYS A 218 22.00 24.83 33.36
#